data_AF-A0A317Z3D1-F1
#
_entry.id   AF-A0A317Z3D1-F1
#
_cell.length_a   1.000
_cell.length_b   1.000
_cell.length_c   1.000
_cell.angle_alpha   90.00
_cell.angle_beta   90.00
_cell.angle_gamma   90.00
#
_symmetry.space_group_name_H-M   'P 1'
#
loop_
_entity.id
_entity.type
_entity.pdbx_description
1 polymer ?
#
loop_
_entity_poly.entity_id
_entity_poly.type
_entity_poly.pdbx_seq_one_letter_code
_entity_poly.pdbx_strand_id
1 'polypeptide(L)' 'IHIMKAVKEADSVLLAWGSYGKKPLVENRVNEVLDMLKPHSKKISILTNPQTNEIMHPLNPYARKAWTIKPLK' A
#
# COMPACT_ATOMS: atom_id res chain seq x y z
N ILE A 1 2.02 -17.25 8.70
CA ILE A 1 1.91 -15.86 8.19
C ILE A 1 1.50 -15.91 6.72
N HIS A 2 0.23 -15.63 6.40
CA HIS A 2 -0.29 -15.73 5.02
C HIS A 2 0.18 -14.58 4.10
N ILE A 3 0.44 -13.40 4.67
CA ILE A 3 0.85 -12.21 3.90
C ILE A 3 2.16 -12.45 3.15
N MET A 4 3.19 -12.98 3.81
CA MET A 4 4.50 -13.19 3.15
C MET A 4 4.46 -14.24 2.05
N LYS A 5 3.63 -15.27 2.21
CA LYS A 5 3.43 -16.26 1.16
C LYS A 5 2.78 -15.60 -0.06
N ALA A 6 1.70 -14.84 0.15
CA ALA A 6 1.02 -14.10 -0.92
C ALA A 6 1.95 -13.08 -1.60
N VAL A 7 2.73 -12.33 -0.82
CA VAL A 7 3.72 -11.39 -1.35
C VAL A 7 4.75 -12.13 -2.18
N LYS A 8 5.27 -13.27 -1.73
CA LYS A 8 6.27 -14.06 -2.46
C LYS A 8 5.75 -14.51 -3.83
N GLU A 9 4.53 -15.02 -3.87
CA GLU A 9 3.87 -15.57 -5.07
C GLU A 9 3.36 -14.49 -6.03
N ALA A 10 3.03 -13.30 -5.53
CA ALA A 10 2.52 -12.21 -6.36
C ALA A 10 3.61 -11.58 -7.22
N ASP A 11 3.25 -11.27 -8.47
CA ASP A 11 4.05 -10.47 -9.40
C ASP A 11 4.17 -9.01 -8.93
N SER A 12 3.08 -8.47 -8.37
CA SER A 12 3.00 -7.11 -7.85
C SER A 12 2.12 -7.02 -6.61
N VAL A 13 2.45 -6.09 -5.71
CA VAL A 13 1.71 -5.81 -4.47
C VAL A 13 1.35 -4.34 -4.43
N LEU A 14 0.08 -4.04 -4.18
CA LEU A 14 -0.44 -2.66 -4.11
C LEU A 14 -0.89 -2.33 -2.68
N LEU A 15 -0.29 -1.32 -2.07
CA LEU A 15 -0.68 -0.79 -0.77
C LEU A 15 -1.73 0.31 -0.93
N ALA A 16 -2.86 0.18 -0.26
CA ALA A 16 -4.02 1.06 -0.45
C ALA A 16 -4.84 1.26 0.85
N TRP A 17 -4.21 1.32 2.01
CA TRP A 17 -4.92 1.57 3.29
C TRP A 17 -5.41 3.02 3.47
N GLY A 18 -5.00 3.94 2.60
CA GLY A 18 -5.38 5.36 2.68
C GLY A 18 -4.93 6.03 3.98
N SER A 19 -5.71 7.02 4.44
CA SER A 19 -5.42 7.72 5.71
C SER A 19 -5.62 6.83 6.95
N TYR A 20 -6.30 5.68 6.83
CA TYR A 20 -6.50 4.77 7.95
C TYR A 20 -5.19 4.18 8.46
N GLY A 21 -4.22 3.94 7.56
CA GLY A 21 -2.89 3.45 7.95
C GLY A 21 -2.08 4.40 8.83
N LYS A 22 -2.50 5.68 8.93
CA LYS A 22 -1.90 6.70 9.80
C LYS A 22 -2.58 6.78 11.18
N LYS A 23 -3.59 5.95 11.46
CA LYS A 23 -4.28 5.96 12.76
C LYS A 23 -3.40 5.29 13.82
N PRO A 24 -3.23 5.88 15.02
CA PRO A 24 -2.34 5.34 16.06
C PRO A 24 -2.59 3.86 16.40
N LEU A 25 -3.86 3.43 16.35
CA LEU A 25 -4.26 2.05 16.64
C LEU A 25 -3.65 1.02 15.68
N VAL A 26 -3.39 1.39 14.43
CA VAL A 26 -2.92 0.46 13.38
C VAL A 26 -1.56 0.82 12.82
N GLU A 27 -1.01 1.99 13.16
CA GLU A 27 0.28 2.47 12.69
C GLU A 27 1.42 1.48 12.97
N ASN A 28 1.50 0.95 14.19
CA ASN A 28 2.48 -0.08 14.55
C ASN A 28 2.39 -1.30 13.63
N ARG A 29 1.16 -1.75 13.34
CA ARG A 29 0.94 -2.90 12.48
C ARG A 29 1.30 -2.61 11.01
N VAL A 30 1.04 -1.40 10.55
CA VAL A 30 1.45 -0.96 9.21
C VAL A 30 2.97 -0.96 9.10
N ASN A 31 3.69 -0.44 10.10
CA ASN A 31 5.15 -0.42 10.13
C ASN A 31 5.74 -1.83 10.14
N GLU A 32 5.19 -2.74 10.94
CA GLU A 32 5.59 -4.17 10.92
C GLU A 32 5.44 -4.79 9.53
N VAL A 33 4.31 -4.54 8.85
CA VAL A 33 4.09 -5.06 7.50
C VAL A 33 5.07 -4.43 6.52
N LEU A 34 5.32 -3.12 6.58
CA LEU A 34 6.29 -2.45 5.73
C LEU A 34 7.71 -3.03 5.92
N ASP A 35 8.11 -3.31 7.16
CA ASP A 35 9.39 -3.95 7.46
C ASP A 35 9.49 -5.35 6.85
N MET A 36 8.42 -6.14 6.95
CA MET A 36 8.35 -7.47 6.34
C MET A 36 8.41 -7.41 4.80
N LEU A 37 7.94 -6.32 4.19
CA LEU A 37 7.93 -6.14 2.74
C LEU A 37 9.27 -5.65 2.17
N LYS A 38 10.20 -5.13 2.99
CA LYS A 38 11.51 -4.61 2.54
C LYS A 38 12.26 -5.54 1.56
N PRO A 39 12.34 -6.87 1.76
CA PRO A 39 13.03 -7.78 0.84
C PRO A 39 12.39 -7.87 -0.57
N HIS A 40 11.16 -7.39 -0.71
CA HIS A 40 10.37 -7.44 -1.95
C HIS A 40 10.05 -6.04 -2.51
N SER A 41 10.77 -5.00 -2.08
CA SER A 41 10.50 -3.58 -2.40
C SER A 41 10.22 -3.31 -3.88
N LYS A 42 10.94 -3.97 -4.81
CA LYS A 42 10.80 -3.80 -6.26
C LYS A 42 9.39 -4.08 -6.81
N LYS A 43 8.61 -4.93 -6.13
CA LYS A 43 7.24 -5.27 -6.54
C LYS A 43 6.17 -4.54 -5.73
N ILE A 44 6.56 -3.68 -4.79
CA ILE A 44 5.62 -2.93 -3.95
C ILE A 44 5.32 -1.59 -4.60
N SER A 45 4.04 -1.34 -4.80
CA SER A 45 3.51 -0.07 -5.28
C SER A 45 2.45 0.47 -4.32
N ILE A 46 2.15 1.75 -4.43
CA ILE A 46 1.12 2.44 -3.66
C ILE A 46 0.03 2.97 -4.59
N LEU A 47 -1.23 2.82 -4.17
CA LEU A 47 -2.34 3.53 -4.79
C LEU A 47 -2.32 4.96 -4.28
N THR A 48 -2.13 5.93 -5.17
CA THR A 48 -1.81 7.31 -4.80
C THR A 48 -2.92 8.27 -5.20
N ASN A 49 -3.33 9.17 -4.30
CA ASN A 49 -4.21 10.28 -4.68
C ASN A 49 -3.46 11.21 -5.66
N PRO A 50 -4.01 11.48 -6.87
CA PRO A 50 -3.35 12.32 -7.85
C PRO A 50 -3.19 13.78 -7.40
N GLN A 51 -3.99 14.25 -6.44
CA GLN A 51 -3.93 15.62 -5.92
C GLN A 51 -2.91 15.79 -4.81
N THR A 52 -2.81 14.83 -3.89
CA THR A 52 -1.98 14.97 -2.68
C THR A 52 -0.68 14.17 -2.73
N ASN A 53 -0.52 13.28 -3.71
CA ASN A 53 0.56 12.30 -3.78
C ASN A 53 0.66 11.36 -2.56
N GLU A 54 -0.38 11.27 -1.73
CA GLU A 54 -0.44 10.35 -0.59
C GLU A 54 -1.13 9.03 -0.96
N ILE A 55 -0.87 7.98 -0.18
CA ILE A 55 -1.59 6.70 -0.29
C ILE A 55 -3.10 6.95 -0.12
N MET A 56 -3.91 6.42 -1.01
CA MET A 56 -5.37 6.48 -0.94
C MET A 56 -6.02 5.11 -0.81
N HIS A 57 -7.26 5.12 -0.33
CA HIS A 57 -8.09 3.92 -0.24
C HIS A 57 -8.76 3.64 -1.61
N PRO A 58 -8.97 2.36 -2.02
CA PRO A 58 -9.62 2.03 -3.29
C PRO A 58 -11.04 2.60 -3.42
N LEU A 59 -11.71 2.86 -2.29
CA LEU A 59 -13.05 3.47 -2.27
C LEU A 59 -13.05 5.00 -2.45
N ASN A 60 -11.88 5.65 -2.49
CA ASN A 60 -11.77 7.08 -2.75
C ASN A 60 -12.36 7.43 -4.14
N PRO A 61 -13.15 8.52 -4.30
CA PRO A 61 -13.73 8.89 -5.59
C PRO A 61 -12.71 9.00 -6.74
N TYR A 62 -11.48 9.44 -6.46
CA TYR A 62 -10.41 9.50 -7.47
C TYR A 62 -9.97 8.10 -7.91
N ALA A 63 -9.82 7.15 -6.98
CA ALA A 63 -9.49 5.76 -7.28
C ALA A 63 -10.57 5.06 -8.11
N ARG A 64 -11.85 5.42 -7.93
CA ARG A 64 -12.95 4.85 -8.73
C ARG A 64 -12.92 5.30 -10.19
N LYS A 65 -12.33 6.46 -10.48
CA LYS A 65 -12.19 6.97 -11.85
C LYS A 65 -10.95 6.39 -12.54
N ALA A 66 -9.81 6.43 -11.86
CA ALA A 66 -8.55 5.92 -12.39
C ALA A 66 -7.60 5.53 -11.25
N TRP A 67 -6.87 4.44 -11.46
CA TRP A 67 -5.84 4.01 -10.51
C TRP A 67 -4.52 4.72 -10.83
N THR A 68 -4.10 5.63 -9.96
CA THR A 68 -2.77 6.24 -10.03
C THR A 68 -1.83 5.45 -9.14
N ILE A 69 -0.96 4.64 -9.75
CA ILE A 69 -0.04 3.74 -9.06
C ILE A 69 1.38 4.29 -9.13
N LYS A 70 2.11 4.25 -8.01
CA LYS A 70 3.53 4.65 -7.94
C LYS A 70 4.35 3.61 -7.18
N PRO A 71 5.63 3.41 -7.49
CA PRO A 71 6.52 2.60 -6.66
C PRO A 71 6.54 3.12 -5.21
N LEU A 72 6.59 2.22 -4.23
CA LEU A 72 6.87 2.60 -2.85
C LEU A 72 8.31 3.13 -2.79
N LYS A 73 8.48 4.40 -2.39
CA LYS A 73 9.79 5.05 -2.26
C LYS A 73 10.58 4.50 -1.08
#